data_AF-A0A5E4JU45-F1
#
_entry.id   AF-A0A5E4JU45-F1
#
_cell.length_a   1.000
_cell.length_b   1.000
_cell.length_c   1.000
_cell.angle_alpha   90.00
_cell.angle_beta   90.00
_cell.angle_gamma   90.00
#
_symmetry.space_group_name_H-M   'P 1'
#
loop_
_entity.id
_entity.type
_entity.pdbx_description
1 polymer ?
#
loop_
_entity_poly.entity_id
_entity_poly.type
_entity_poly.pdbx_seq_one_letter_code
_entity_poly.pdbx_strand_id
1 'polypeptide(L)'
;MIEGMVETEWRLIELSSGHPVKQTAVDEVIIEQVAAGKSPPTIRFWQVERPTISVGRNQSLEDDVYVRKAVDDGIEIVRRPSGGGSDYLSADDICYSVIIPANLLSKSAINTTKNYLHVYKKIASALKSVGIETHFENPCNIMTGNRKIGNMAQFAPSGVVLVHGKIRYSLPLDRTLRHFVCKECKEAHSLLLHRKSFAEAMTCVADHKVPFRKLYSALKSALVEGLKYKSAEFISGEERKLLEDKEKFYDSDNWKKGASIPHKVRYGFCDEHLNGVPIIKLYK
;
A
#
# COMPACT_ATOMS: atom_id res chain seq x y z
N MET A 1 -8.96 21.58 -2.41
CA MET A 1 -9.55 20.30 -2.87
C MET A 1 -10.38 20.58 -4.09
N ILE A 2 -10.65 19.60 -4.95
CA ILE A 2 -11.53 19.79 -6.13
C ILE A 2 -12.95 19.95 -5.61
N GLU A 3 -13.70 20.96 -6.08
CA GLU A 3 -15.04 21.32 -5.55
C GLU A 3 -15.99 20.11 -5.45
N GLY A 4 -16.03 19.25 -6.47
CA GLY A 4 -16.87 18.05 -6.47
C GLY A 4 -16.56 17.01 -5.37
N MET A 5 -15.34 17.02 -4.81
CA MET A 5 -14.99 16.12 -3.69
C MET A 5 -15.61 16.57 -2.36
N VAL A 6 -15.87 17.86 -2.19
CA VAL A 6 -16.35 18.46 -0.93
C VAL A 6 -17.87 18.35 -0.79
N GLU A 7 -18.59 18.41 -1.92
CA GLU A 7 -20.06 18.32 -1.95
C GLU A 7 -20.58 16.88 -1.89
N THR A 8 -19.77 15.91 -2.31
CA THR A 8 -20.11 14.49 -2.29
C THR A 8 -20.02 13.93 -0.87
N GLU A 9 -21.02 13.16 -0.43
CA GLU A 9 -20.96 12.43 0.84
C GLU A 9 -20.07 11.18 0.69
N TRP A 10 -19.03 11.06 1.53
CA TRP A 10 -18.09 9.95 1.55
C TRP A 10 -18.51 8.86 2.54
N ARG A 11 -18.12 7.63 2.25
CA ARG A 11 -18.14 6.54 3.23
C ARG A 11 -16.78 6.45 3.93
N LEU A 12 -16.82 6.38 5.26
CA LEU A 12 -15.66 6.05 6.08
C LEU A 12 -15.83 4.65 6.68
N ILE A 13 -14.90 3.76 6.37
CA ILE A 13 -14.78 2.46 7.05
C ILE A 13 -13.66 2.57 8.07
N GLU A 14 -14.03 2.44 9.35
CA GLU A 14 -13.10 2.53 10.49
C GLU A 14 -12.08 1.39 10.47
N LEU A 15 -10.97 1.59 11.19
CA LEU A 15 -9.90 0.60 11.26
C LEU A 15 -10.41 -0.72 11.83
N SER A 16 -10.24 -1.77 11.03
CA SER A 16 -10.48 -3.15 11.47
C SER A 16 -9.37 -4.08 11.01
N SER A 17 -9.13 -5.12 11.80
CA SER A 17 -8.24 -6.21 11.45
C SER A 17 -9.03 -7.35 10.82
N GLY A 18 -8.40 -8.12 9.94
CA GLY A 18 -9.03 -9.27 9.30
C GLY A 18 -8.09 -10.03 8.38
N HIS A 19 -8.62 -11.12 7.84
CA HIS A 19 -7.90 -12.02 6.94
C HIS A 19 -7.28 -11.27 5.73
N PRO A 20 -6.01 -11.52 5.38
CA PRO A 20 -5.33 -10.77 4.32
C PRO A 20 -5.99 -10.82 2.93
N VAL A 21 -6.43 -12.01 2.51
CA VAL A 21 -7.26 -12.18 1.30
C VAL A 21 -8.52 -11.32 1.35
N LYS A 22 -9.28 -11.39 2.46
CA LYS A 22 -10.48 -10.57 2.68
C LYS A 22 -10.18 -9.08 2.59
N GLN A 23 -9.12 -8.62 3.24
CA GLN A 23 -8.73 -7.21 3.23
C GLN A 23 -8.47 -6.69 1.82
N THR A 24 -7.81 -7.52 0.99
CA THR A 24 -7.53 -7.22 -0.42
C THR A 24 -8.81 -7.25 -1.27
N ALA A 25 -9.67 -8.25 -1.06
CA ALA A 25 -10.91 -8.43 -1.79
C ALA A 25 -11.90 -7.28 -1.57
N VAL A 26 -12.00 -6.76 -0.34
CA VAL A 26 -12.89 -5.63 -0.01
C VAL A 26 -12.57 -4.39 -0.82
N ASP A 27 -11.29 -4.06 -1.06
CA ASP A 27 -10.95 -2.89 -1.88
C ASP A 27 -11.57 -2.99 -3.29
N GLU A 28 -11.57 -4.18 -3.89
CA GLU A 28 -12.15 -4.40 -5.22
C GLU A 28 -13.69 -4.43 -5.20
N VAL A 29 -14.31 -5.00 -4.17
CA VAL A 29 -15.77 -4.92 -3.99
C VAL A 29 -16.23 -3.48 -3.93
N ILE A 30 -15.54 -2.64 -3.14
CA ILE A 30 -15.87 -1.21 -3.02
C ILE A 30 -15.68 -0.50 -4.35
N ILE A 31 -14.59 -0.78 -5.07
CA ILE A 31 -14.36 -0.24 -6.43
C ILE A 31 -15.55 -0.55 -7.34
N GLU A 32 -16.02 -1.80 -7.39
CA GLU A 32 -17.13 -2.21 -8.26
C GLU A 32 -18.43 -1.50 -7.89
N GLN A 33 -18.73 -1.37 -6.60
CA GLN A 33 -19.92 -0.66 -6.15
C GLN A 33 -19.86 0.85 -6.44
N VAL A 34 -18.68 1.46 -6.28
CA VAL A 34 -18.45 2.87 -6.62
C VAL A 34 -18.60 3.08 -8.12
N ALA A 35 -18.04 2.19 -8.95
CA ALA A 35 -18.16 2.23 -10.40
C ALA A 35 -19.63 2.09 -10.85
N ALA A 36 -20.40 1.26 -10.17
CA ALA A 36 -21.83 1.06 -10.42
C ALA A 36 -22.73 2.19 -9.85
N GLY A 37 -22.17 3.19 -9.18
CA GLY A 37 -22.93 4.25 -8.52
C GLY A 37 -23.76 3.78 -7.31
N LYS A 38 -23.49 2.56 -6.80
CA LYS A 38 -24.18 1.96 -5.65
C LYS A 38 -23.53 2.28 -4.32
N SER A 39 -22.29 2.76 -4.33
CA SER A 39 -21.55 3.17 -3.14
C SER A 39 -20.88 4.53 -3.33
N PRO A 40 -20.87 5.39 -2.31
CA PRO A 40 -20.13 6.65 -2.37
C PRO A 40 -18.60 6.42 -2.41
N PRO A 41 -17.82 7.45 -2.80
CA PRO A 41 -16.38 7.46 -2.61
C PRO A 41 -16.03 7.06 -1.18
N THR A 42 -15.02 6.20 -1.02
CA THR A 42 -14.76 5.52 0.26
C THR A 42 -13.33 5.76 0.73
N ILE A 43 -13.19 6.13 2.01
CA ILE A 43 -11.93 6.05 2.76
C ILE A 43 -12.05 4.86 3.71
N ARG A 44 -11.02 4.03 3.77
CA ARG A 44 -10.99 2.84 4.60
C ARG A 44 -9.65 2.71 5.28
N PHE A 45 -9.67 2.29 6.54
CA PHE A 45 -8.48 1.89 7.28
C PHE A 45 -8.58 0.40 7.62
N TRP A 46 -7.46 -0.30 7.56
CA TRP A 46 -7.45 -1.74 7.82
C TRP A 46 -6.09 -2.26 8.26
N GLN A 47 -6.11 -3.44 8.87
CA GLN A 47 -4.96 -4.22 9.32
C GLN A 47 -5.08 -5.66 8.86
N VAL A 48 -3.95 -6.35 8.69
CA VAL A 48 -3.96 -7.81 8.56
C VAL A 48 -3.97 -8.43 9.95
N GLU A 49 -4.77 -9.48 10.15
CA GLU A 49 -4.84 -10.19 11.44
C GLU A 49 -3.58 -11.01 11.75
N ARG A 50 -2.75 -11.26 10.74
CA ARG A 50 -1.46 -11.94 10.85
C ARG A 50 -0.47 -11.39 9.83
N PRO A 51 0.85 -11.49 10.09
CA PRO A 51 1.83 -10.98 9.16
C PRO A 51 1.70 -11.60 7.77
N THR A 52 1.81 -10.76 6.74
CA THR A 52 1.48 -11.12 5.36
C THR A 52 2.49 -10.52 4.40
N ILE A 53 2.88 -11.26 3.38
CA ILE A 53 3.59 -10.72 2.23
C ILE A 53 2.58 -10.32 1.16
N SER A 54 2.48 -9.02 0.91
CA SER A 54 1.67 -8.47 -0.17
C SER A 54 2.52 -8.35 -1.43
N VAL A 55 2.21 -9.16 -2.44
CA VAL A 55 2.94 -9.21 -3.72
C VAL A 55 2.25 -8.29 -4.73
N GLY A 56 3.00 -7.41 -5.38
CA GLY A 56 2.45 -6.54 -6.42
C GLY A 56 1.96 -7.32 -7.63
N ARG A 57 0.92 -6.83 -8.31
CA ARG A 57 0.25 -7.50 -9.44
C ARG A 57 1.22 -8.16 -10.44
N ASN A 58 2.27 -7.44 -10.81
CA ASN A 58 3.21 -7.82 -11.86
C ASN A 58 4.55 -8.37 -11.32
N GLN A 59 4.67 -8.62 -10.02
CA GLN A 59 5.89 -9.21 -9.45
C GLN A 59 5.94 -10.72 -9.69
N SER A 60 7.13 -11.23 -9.98
CA SER A 60 7.39 -12.67 -9.97
C SER A 60 7.41 -13.12 -8.51
N LEU A 61 6.56 -14.09 -8.16
CA LEU A 61 6.46 -14.54 -6.77
C LEU A 61 7.76 -15.22 -6.34
N GLU A 62 8.32 -16.05 -7.20
CA GLU A 62 9.51 -16.85 -6.97
C GLU A 62 10.79 -15.99 -6.97
N ASP A 63 10.82 -14.90 -7.74
CA ASP A 63 11.96 -13.96 -7.73
C ASP A 63 11.87 -12.93 -6.59
N ASP A 64 10.64 -12.63 -6.14
CA ASP A 64 10.25 -11.83 -4.97
C ASP A 64 10.61 -12.46 -3.62
N VAL A 65 10.13 -13.69 -3.43
CA VAL A 65 9.80 -14.23 -2.11
C VAL A 65 10.32 -15.65 -1.96
N TYR A 66 10.94 -15.95 -0.82
CA TYR A 66 11.21 -17.32 -0.41
C TYR A 66 9.92 -18.02 0.02
N VAL A 67 9.09 -18.43 -0.95
CA VAL A 67 7.73 -18.95 -0.74
C VAL A 67 7.68 -20.06 0.32
N ARG A 68 8.56 -21.06 0.21
CA ARG A 68 8.61 -22.17 1.16
C ARG A 68 8.89 -21.69 2.60
N LYS A 69 9.82 -20.76 2.75
CA LYS A 69 10.17 -20.17 4.06
C LYS A 69 8.99 -19.40 4.66
N ALA A 70 8.26 -18.65 3.84
CA ALA A 70 7.08 -17.91 4.26
C ALA A 70 5.98 -18.87 4.74
N VAL A 71 5.69 -19.93 3.98
CA VAL A 71 4.74 -20.98 4.37
C VAL A 71 5.15 -21.66 5.68
N ASP A 72 6.41 -22.05 5.82
CA ASP A 72 6.94 -22.70 7.03
C ASP A 72 6.84 -21.79 8.27
N ASP A 73 6.95 -20.47 8.10
CA ASP A 73 6.81 -19.48 9.18
C ASP A 73 5.36 -19.01 9.40
N GLY A 74 4.38 -19.61 8.72
CA GLY A 74 2.97 -19.24 8.80
C GLY A 74 2.66 -17.84 8.24
N ILE A 75 3.47 -17.34 7.32
CA ILE A 75 3.29 -16.04 6.66
C ILE A 75 2.44 -16.24 5.41
N GLU A 76 1.30 -15.57 5.37
CA GLU A 76 0.42 -15.62 4.22
C GLU A 76 0.96 -14.77 3.08
N ILE A 77 0.77 -15.24 1.85
CA ILE A 77 1.18 -14.53 0.64
C ILE A 77 -0.08 -14.16 -0.14
N VAL A 78 -0.29 -12.87 -0.36
CA VAL A 78 -1.44 -12.35 -1.11
C VAL A 78 -0.96 -11.46 -2.25
N ARG A 79 -1.38 -11.78 -3.48
CA ARG A 79 -1.17 -10.90 -4.63
C ARG A 79 -2.27 -9.86 -4.69
N ARG A 80 -1.91 -8.58 -4.69
CA ARG A 80 -2.86 -7.46 -4.77
C ARG A 80 -3.09 -7.01 -6.23
N PRO A 81 -4.21 -6.33 -6.54
CA PRO A 81 -4.52 -5.92 -7.91
C PRO A 81 -3.70 -4.72 -8.40
N SER A 82 -3.13 -3.94 -7.48
CA SER A 82 -2.24 -2.82 -7.78
C SER A 82 -0.83 -3.28 -8.08
N GLY A 83 -0.08 -2.45 -8.83
CA GLY A 83 1.33 -2.70 -9.13
C GLY A 83 2.26 -2.41 -7.95
N GLY A 84 3.53 -2.14 -8.25
CA GLY A 84 4.57 -1.90 -7.26
C GLY A 84 5.27 -3.18 -6.79
N GLY A 85 6.15 -3.04 -5.80
CA GLY A 85 6.94 -4.14 -5.26
C GLY A 85 6.19 -4.98 -4.23
N SER A 86 6.77 -6.11 -3.86
CA SER A 86 6.37 -6.94 -2.74
C SER A 86 6.71 -6.22 -1.42
N ASP A 87 5.82 -6.31 -0.43
CA ASP A 87 5.99 -5.67 0.89
C ASP A 87 5.53 -6.61 2.00
N TYR A 88 6.13 -6.45 3.18
CA TYR A 88 5.76 -7.16 4.39
C TYR A 88 4.79 -6.30 5.20
N LEU A 89 3.59 -6.82 5.44
CA LEU A 89 2.59 -6.21 6.30
C LEU A 89 2.71 -6.85 7.69
N SER A 90 3.10 -6.04 8.68
CA SER A 90 2.96 -6.42 10.08
C SER A 90 1.50 -6.32 10.51
N ALA A 91 1.10 -7.06 11.54
CA ALA A 91 -0.25 -6.96 12.10
C ALA A 91 -0.53 -5.59 12.73
N ASP A 92 0.52 -4.86 13.14
CA ASP A 92 0.37 -3.52 13.70
C ASP A 92 0.37 -2.41 12.64
N ASP A 93 0.69 -2.71 11.37
CA ASP A 93 0.77 -1.70 10.34
C ASP A 93 -0.62 -1.13 10.01
N ILE A 94 -0.73 0.20 9.85
CA ILE A 94 -2.00 0.81 9.45
C ILE A 94 -2.01 0.93 7.93
N CYS A 95 -2.85 0.13 7.29
CA CYS A 95 -3.17 0.28 5.87
C CYS A 95 -4.34 1.25 5.69
N TYR A 96 -4.32 1.98 4.58
CA TYR A 96 -5.39 2.88 4.18
C TYR A 96 -5.71 2.70 2.69
N SER A 97 -6.97 2.91 2.33
CA SER A 97 -7.48 2.88 0.96
C SER A 97 -8.34 4.12 0.72
N VAL A 98 -8.05 4.87 -0.35
CA VAL A 98 -8.84 6.01 -0.84
C VAL A 98 -9.38 5.64 -2.21
N ILE A 99 -10.69 5.44 -2.30
CA ILE A 99 -11.39 4.94 -3.49
C ILE A 99 -12.32 6.04 -3.99
N ILE A 100 -12.04 6.54 -5.19
CA ILE A 100 -12.70 7.72 -5.75
C ILE A 100 -13.07 7.52 -7.23
N PRO A 101 -14.31 7.83 -7.65
CA PRO A 101 -14.66 7.96 -9.06
C PRO A 101 -13.74 8.95 -9.78
N ALA A 102 -13.22 8.57 -10.95
CA ALA A 102 -12.27 9.38 -11.71
C ALA A 102 -12.86 10.72 -12.19
N ASN A 103 -14.18 10.83 -12.31
CA ASN A 103 -14.87 12.09 -12.65
C ASN A 103 -14.86 13.13 -11.52
N LEU A 104 -14.67 12.71 -10.26
CA LEU A 104 -14.49 13.62 -9.12
C LEU A 104 -13.04 14.10 -8.99
N LEU A 105 -12.11 13.41 -9.66
CA LEU A 105 -10.75 13.90 -9.83
C LEU A 105 -10.72 14.93 -10.96
N SER A 106 -9.77 15.87 -10.90
CA SER A 106 -9.50 16.77 -12.01
C SER A 106 -9.21 15.94 -13.28
N LYS A 107 -9.25 16.55 -14.47
CA LYS A 107 -8.89 15.90 -15.75
C LYS A 107 -7.54 15.15 -15.75
N SER A 108 -6.74 15.29 -14.70
CA SER A 108 -5.51 14.54 -14.43
C SER A 108 -5.67 13.23 -13.63
N ALA A 109 -6.87 12.65 -13.52
CA ALA A 109 -7.11 11.34 -12.87
C ALA A 109 -6.20 10.20 -13.37
N ILE A 110 -5.72 10.30 -14.62
CA ILE A 110 -4.80 9.34 -15.26
C ILE A 110 -3.37 9.46 -14.70
N ASN A 111 -3.01 10.57 -14.04
CA ASN A 111 -1.67 10.81 -13.54
C ASN A 111 -1.49 10.22 -12.13
N THR A 112 -0.94 9.00 -12.09
CA THR A 112 -0.63 8.26 -10.86
C THR A 112 0.18 9.08 -9.85
N THR A 113 1.23 9.78 -10.29
CA THR A 113 2.07 10.60 -9.37
C THR A 113 1.27 11.74 -8.76
N LYS A 114 0.39 12.41 -9.52
CA LYS A 114 -0.47 13.48 -8.97
C LYS A 114 -1.47 12.94 -7.96
N ASN A 115 -2.03 11.75 -8.20
CA ASN A 115 -2.95 11.10 -7.27
C ASN A 115 -2.22 10.69 -5.98
N TYR A 116 -1.02 10.12 -6.10
CA TYR A 116 -0.13 9.85 -4.96
C TYR A 116 0.15 11.11 -4.16
N LEU A 117 0.54 12.20 -4.81
CA LEU A 117 0.84 13.45 -4.12
C LEU A 117 -0.39 14.05 -3.41
N HIS A 118 -1.60 13.86 -3.93
CA HIS A 118 -2.82 14.31 -3.24
C HIS A 118 -3.05 13.56 -1.93
N VAL A 119 -2.98 12.22 -1.97
CA VAL A 119 -3.14 11.40 -0.75
C VAL A 119 -1.97 11.61 0.19
N TYR A 120 -0.75 11.63 -0.34
CA TYR A 120 0.47 11.88 0.41
C TYR A 120 0.40 13.18 1.23
N LYS A 121 -0.10 14.29 0.67
CA LYS A 121 -0.21 15.55 1.42
C LYS A 121 -1.03 15.41 2.71
N LYS A 122 -2.11 14.64 2.67
CA LYS A 122 -2.94 14.36 3.86
C LYS A 122 -2.20 13.47 4.85
N ILE A 123 -1.56 12.41 4.35
CA ILE A 123 -0.74 11.50 5.17
C ILE A 123 0.43 12.24 5.83
N ALA A 124 1.12 13.11 5.09
CA ALA A 124 2.24 13.93 5.59
C ALA A 124 1.76 14.90 6.67
N SER A 125 0.59 15.53 6.50
CA SER A 125 -0.02 16.37 7.52
C SER A 125 -0.32 15.58 8.81
N ALA A 126 -0.89 14.38 8.69
CA ALA A 126 -1.11 13.49 9.83
C ALA A 126 0.20 13.14 10.56
N LEU A 127 1.22 12.70 9.83
CA LEU A 127 2.53 12.33 10.40
C LEU A 127 3.21 13.54 11.07
N LYS A 128 3.15 14.71 10.44
CA LYS A 128 3.66 15.95 11.01
C LYS A 128 2.96 16.31 12.33
N SER A 129 1.64 16.14 12.41
CA SER A 129 0.88 16.41 13.65
C SER A 129 1.27 15.53 14.84
N VAL A 130 1.91 14.38 14.58
CA VAL A 130 2.44 13.49 15.61
C VAL A 130 3.96 13.59 15.78
N GLY A 131 4.61 14.56 15.12
CA GLY A 131 6.03 14.85 15.26
C GLY A 131 6.94 14.14 14.25
N ILE A 132 6.39 13.59 13.17
CA ILE A 132 7.14 12.88 12.13
C ILE A 132 7.10 13.68 10.83
N GLU A 133 8.18 14.40 10.54
CA GLU A 133 8.35 15.08 9.25
C GLU A 133 8.66 14.04 8.16
N THR A 134 8.01 14.18 7.01
CA THR A 134 8.17 13.27 5.88
C THR A 134 8.34 14.00 4.56
N HIS A 135 8.91 13.30 3.58
CA HIS A 135 8.86 13.69 2.17
C HIS A 135 8.44 12.49 1.30
N PHE A 136 7.95 12.79 0.10
CA PHE A 136 7.62 11.78 -0.89
C PHE A 136 8.83 11.51 -1.77
N GLU A 137 9.17 10.24 -1.94
CA GLU A 137 10.22 9.80 -2.84
C GLU A 137 9.63 8.88 -3.91
N ASN A 138 9.98 9.15 -5.17
CA ASN A 138 9.51 8.33 -6.28
C ASN A 138 10.06 6.89 -6.18
N PRO A 139 9.28 5.88 -6.58
CA PRO A 139 8.00 6.00 -7.26
C PRO A 139 6.79 6.13 -6.31
N CYS A 140 6.92 5.75 -5.03
CA CYS A 140 5.79 5.68 -4.11
C CYS A 140 6.17 5.54 -2.62
N ASN A 141 7.36 6.02 -2.23
CA ASN A 141 7.87 5.90 -0.88
C ASN A 141 7.47 7.11 -0.03
N ILE A 142 7.19 6.85 1.24
CA ILE A 142 7.08 7.88 2.27
C ILE A 142 8.31 7.76 3.16
N MET A 143 9.13 8.81 3.16
CA MET A 143 10.44 8.86 3.82
C MET A 143 10.41 9.80 5.02
N THR A 144 11.15 9.48 6.08
CA THR A 144 11.49 10.39 7.18
C THR A 144 13.01 10.38 7.36
N GLY A 145 13.65 11.54 7.20
CA GLY A 145 15.08 11.57 6.89
C GLY A 145 15.37 10.71 5.65
N ASN A 146 16.38 9.85 5.72
CA ASN A 146 16.74 8.89 4.68
C ASN A 146 16.04 7.52 4.81
N ARG A 147 15.06 7.38 5.70
CA ARG A 147 14.46 6.09 6.06
C ARG A 147 13.01 5.99 5.63
N LYS A 148 12.65 4.88 5.00
CA LYS A 148 11.29 4.61 4.54
C LYS A 148 10.38 4.17 5.69
N ILE A 149 9.34 4.94 5.93
CA ILE A 149 8.33 4.69 6.98
C ILE A 149 6.99 4.21 6.41
N GLY A 150 6.75 4.40 5.11
CA GLY A 150 5.50 3.97 4.47
C GLY A 150 5.63 3.89 2.95
N ASN A 151 4.54 3.50 2.30
CA ASN A 151 4.45 3.40 0.85
C ASN A 151 3.01 3.62 0.36
N MET A 152 2.87 3.68 -0.96
CA MET A 152 1.59 3.68 -1.64
C MET A 152 1.61 2.92 -2.97
N ALA A 153 0.44 2.59 -3.48
CA ALA A 153 0.23 2.03 -4.80
C ALA A 153 -1.14 2.47 -5.35
N GLN A 154 -1.30 2.41 -6.67
CA GLN A 154 -2.55 2.73 -7.35
C GLN A 154 -3.08 1.55 -8.14
N PHE A 155 -4.40 1.43 -8.18
CA PHE A 155 -5.14 0.63 -9.13
C PHE A 155 -6.30 1.47 -9.66
N ALA A 156 -6.56 1.47 -10.98
CA ALA A 156 -7.56 2.35 -11.58
C ALA A 156 -8.49 1.66 -12.60
N PRO A 157 -9.31 0.68 -12.18
CA PRO A 157 -10.24 -0.01 -13.05
C PRO A 157 -11.55 0.76 -13.24
N SER A 158 -12.23 0.56 -14.36
CA SER A 158 -13.66 0.91 -14.55
C SER A 158 -14.05 2.35 -14.16
N GLY A 159 -13.16 3.33 -14.40
CA GLY A 159 -13.42 4.72 -14.07
C GLY A 159 -13.35 5.07 -12.58
N VAL A 160 -12.76 4.20 -11.75
CA VAL A 160 -12.52 4.41 -10.32
C VAL A 160 -11.01 4.36 -10.06
N VAL A 161 -10.52 5.22 -9.18
CA VAL A 161 -9.13 5.25 -8.74
C VAL A 161 -9.07 4.80 -7.28
N LEU A 162 -8.29 3.75 -7.02
CA LEU A 162 -7.84 3.33 -5.69
C LEU A 162 -6.40 3.81 -5.51
N VAL A 163 -6.17 4.66 -4.51
CA VAL A 163 -4.84 4.87 -3.94
C VAL A 163 -4.84 4.24 -2.55
N HIS A 164 -4.02 3.22 -2.36
CA HIS A 164 -3.82 2.61 -1.06
C HIS A 164 -2.36 2.62 -0.64
N GLY A 165 -2.12 2.36 0.63
CA GLY A 165 -0.78 2.33 1.15
C GLY A 165 -0.74 1.88 2.59
N LYS A 166 0.47 1.93 3.14
CA LYS A 166 0.75 1.51 4.51
C LYS A 166 1.60 2.55 5.19
N ILE A 167 1.26 2.83 6.45
CA ILE A 167 2.17 3.47 7.40
C ILE A 167 2.66 2.39 8.35
N ARG A 168 3.97 2.14 8.32
CA ARG A 168 4.59 1.08 9.10
C ARG A 168 4.59 1.46 10.57
N TYR A 169 3.92 0.68 11.40
CA TYR A 169 3.92 0.92 12.84
C TYR A 169 5.04 0.13 13.53
N SER A 170 5.24 -1.13 13.14
CA SER A 170 6.30 -2.00 13.66
C SER A 170 7.10 -2.63 12.51
N LEU A 171 8.41 -2.78 12.71
CA LEU A 171 9.32 -3.41 11.74
C LEU A 171 10.07 -4.58 12.41
N PRO A 172 9.52 -5.81 12.39
CA PRO A 172 10.24 -6.98 12.84
C PRO A 172 11.31 -7.35 11.79
N LEU A 173 12.38 -6.57 11.73
CA LEU A 173 13.38 -6.53 10.65
C LEU A 173 13.90 -7.91 10.24
N ASP A 174 14.37 -8.71 11.19
CA ASP A 174 14.89 -10.06 10.91
C ASP A 174 13.80 -10.98 10.35
N ARG A 175 12.58 -10.84 10.86
CA ARG A 175 11.43 -11.60 10.36
C ARG A 175 11.03 -11.12 8.97
N THR A 176 11.08 -9.83 8.68
CA THR A 176 10.77 -9.29 7.35
C THR A 176 11.79 -9.77 6.31
N LEU A 177 13.08 -9.63 6.59
CA LEU A 177 14.14 -9.86 5.60
C LEU A 177 14.32 -11.33 5.21
N ARG A 178 14.03 -12.28 6.11
CA ARG A 178 14.21 -13.71 5.83
C ARG A 178 13.24 -14.26 4.77
N HIS A 179 12.23 -13.50 4.35
CA HIS A 179 11.24 -13.92 3.36
C HIS A 179 11.43 -13.32 1.97
N PHE A 180 12.30 -12.32 1.80
CA PHE A 180 12.54 -11.72 0.49
C PHE A 180 13.85 -12.20 -0.12
N VAL A 181 13.80 -12.46 -1.42
CA VAL A 181 14.98 -12.83 -2.20
C VAL A 181 15.85 -11.59 -2.40
N CYS A 182 17.07 -11.61 -1.88
CA CYS A 182 18.06 -10.60 -2.26
C CYS A 182 18.63 -10.97 -3.63
N LYS A 183 18.16 -10.29 -4.69
CA LYS A 183 18.59 -10.55 -6.08
C LYS A 183 20.09 -10.27 -6.31
N GLU A 184 20.67 -9.41 -5.49
CA GLU A 184 22.07 -8.98 -5.60
C GLU A 184 23.01 -9.80 -4.71
N CYS A 185 22.47 -10.54 -3.75
CA CYS A 185 23.26 -11.26 -2.77
C CYS A 185 23.51 -12.70 -3.22
N LYS A 186 24.66 -12.94 -3.84
CA LYS A 186 25.12 -14.29 -4.21
C LYS A 186 25.82 -15.04 -3.07
N GLU A 187 26.28 -14.31 -2.06
CA GLU A 187 27.11 -14.84 -0.96
C GLU A 187 26.62 -14.38 0.41
N ALA A 188 26.99 -15.12 1.47
CA ALA A 188 26.55 -14.85 2.84
C ALA A 188 26.99 -13.47 3.38
N HIS A 189 28.18 -13.00 3.01
CA HIS A 189 28.65 -11.67 3.41
C HIS A 189 27.82 -10.55 2.78
N SER A 190 27.44 -10.71 1.50
CA SER A 190 26.57 -9.77 0.79
C SER A 190 25.17 -9.70 1.43
N LEU A 191 24.64 -10.83 1.92
CA LEU A 191 23.39 -10.85 2.69
C LEU A 191 23.48 -10.05 4.00
N LEU A 192 24.61 -10.11 4.71
CA LEU A 192 24.80 -9.34 5.96
C LEU A 192 24.88 -7.83 5.68
N LEU A 193 25.60 -7.42 4.63
CA LEU A 193 25.64 -6.02 4.19
C LEU A 193 24.25 -5.54 3.77
N HIS A 194 23.54 -6.32 2.96
CA HIS A 194 22.18 -6.02 2.56
C HIS A 194 21.23 -5.85 3.76
N ARG A 195 21.34 -6.71 4.77
CA ARG A 195 20.57 -6.56 6.02
C ARG A 195 20.84 -5.24 6.72
N LYS A 196 22.12 -4.83 6.82
CA LYS A 196 22.50 -3.55 7.43
C LYS A 196 21.95 -2.38 6.62
N SER A 197 22.16 -2.37 5.30
CA SER A 197 21.64 -1.33 4.42
C SER A 197 20.11 -1.23 4.49
N PHE A 198 19.41 -2.36 4.54
CA PHE A 198 17.96 -2.36 4.69
C PHE A 198 17.52 -1.81 6.05
N ALA A 199 18.21 -2.18 7.13
CA ALA A 199 17.95 -1.64 8.47
C ALA A 199 18.12 -0.12 8.51
N GLU A 200 19.17 0.38 7.86
CA GLU A 200 19.46 1.82 7.76
C GLU A 200 18.46 2.54 6.86
N ALA A 201 17.94 1.89 5.81
CA ALA A 201 16.99 2.48 4.86
C ALA A 201 15.52 2.44 5.33
N MET A 202 15.21 1.80 6.46
CA MET A 202 13.83 1.55 6.89
C MET A 202 13.61 2.02 8.33
N THR A 203 12.40 2.45 8.63
CA THR A 203 11.98 2.77 10.00
C THR A 203 10.48 2.51 10.17
N CYS A 204 9.99 2.68 11.39
CA CYS A 204 8.59 2.53 11.74
C CYS A 204 8.16 3.62 12.73
N VAL A 205 6.86 3.85 12.83
CA VAL A 205 6.31 4.90 13.71
C VAL A 205 6.65 4.66 15.18
N ALA A 206 6.75 3.40 15.63
CA ALA A 206 7.12 3.08 17.00
C ALA A 206 8.53 3.61 17.39
N ASP A 207 9.47 3.70 16.44
CA ASP A 207 10.82 4.27 16.67
C ASP A 207 10.76 5.75 17.09
N HIS A 208 9.68 6.44 16.71
CA HIS A 208 9.43 7.84 17.02
C HIS A 208 8.60 8.02 18.31
N LYS A 209 8.35 6.94 19.07
CA LYS A 209 7.59 6.94 20.34
C LYS A 209 6.16 7.48 20.21
N VAL A 210 5.57 7.38 19.02
CA VAL A 210 4.18 7.78 18.77
C VAL A 210 3.25 6.61 19.08
N PRO A 211 2.28 6.76 20.00
CA PRO A 211 1.32 5.69 20.30
C PRO A 211 0.42 5.37 19.12
N PHE A 212 0.09 4.08 18.94
CA PHE A 212 -0.80 3.59 17.88
C PHE A 212 -2.09 4.40 17.73
N ARG A 213 -2.81 4.63 18.84
CA ARG A 213 -4.08 5.39 18.83
C ARG A 213 -3.89 6.82 18.32
N LYS A 214 -2.76 7.45 18.65
CA LYS A 214 -2.44 8.82 18.21
C LYS A 214 -2.16 8.84 16.71
N LEU A 215 -1.39 7.87 16.21
CA LEU A 215 -1.16 7.71 14.76
C LEU A 215 -2.48 7.51 14.02
N TYR A 216 -3.30 6.54 14.44
CA TYR A 216 -4.56 6.24 13.78
C TYR A 216 -5.50 7.46 13.76
N SER A 217 -5.66 8.13 14.92
CA SER A 217 -6.47 9.34 15.01
C SER A 217 -5.98 10.43 14.06
N ALA A 218 -4.67 10.66 13.97
CA ALA A 218 -4.10 11.67 13.06
C ALA A 218 -4.35 11.31 11.59
N LEU A 219 -4.13 10.05 11.20
CA LEU A 219 -4.37 9.59 9.83
C LEU A 219 -5.83 9.72 9.43
N LYS A 220 -6.75 9.29 10.30
CA LYS A 220 -8.19 9.45 10.10
C LYS A 220 -8.56 10.92 9.93
N SER A 221 -8.20 11.76 10.89
CA SER A 221 -8.54 13.20 10.86
C SER A 221 -8.04 13.87 9.60
N ALA A 222 -6.80 13.61 9.16
CA ALA A 222 -6.25 14.26 7.98
C ALA A 222 -6.90 13.77 6.67
N LEU A 223 -7.17 12.46 6.54
CA LEU A 223 -7.76 11.92 5.31
C LEU A 223 -9.21 12.35 5.10
N VAL A 224 -9.98 12.56 6.19
CA VAL A 224 -11.37 13.04 6.10
C VAL A 224 -11.50 14.57 6.21
N GLU A 225 -10.41 15.29 6.46
CA GLU A 225 -10.44 16.75 6.65
C GLU A 225 -11.03 17.45 5.42
N GLY A 226 -12.15 18.16 5.67
CA GLY A 226 -12.90 18.92 4.68
C GLY A 226 -13.85 18.09 3.82
N LEU A 227 -14.07 16.81 4.15
CA LEU A 227 -15.05 15.95 3.48
C LEU A 227 -16.32 15.84 4.32
N LYS A 228 -17.49 15.85 3.67
CA LYS A 228 -18.72 15.34 4.27
C LYS A 228 -18.65 13.82 4.26
N TYR A 229 -18.76 13.15 5.40
CA TYR A 229 -18.69 11.68 5.46
C TYR A 229 -19.65 11.06 6.47
N LYS A 230 -19.95 9.78 6.28
CA LYS A 230 -20.63 8.92 7.24
C LYS A 230 -19.79 7.67 7.51
N SER A 231 -19.66 7.32 8.79
CA SER A 231 -19.11 6.01 9.16
C SER A 231 -20.09 4.92 8.72
N ALA A 232 -19.58 3.84 8.15
CA ALA A 232 -20.37 2.70 7.72
C ALA A 232 -19.73 1.40 8.20
N GLU A 233 -20.55 0.35 8.27
CA GLU A 233 -20.06 -1.00 8.48
C GLU A 233 -19.21 -1.49 7.29
N PHE A 234 -18.43 -2.53 7.56
CA PHE A 234 -17.37 -3.02 6.69
C PHE A 234 -17.87 -3.47 5.30
N ILE A 235 -18.98 -4.20 5.24
CA ILE A 235 -19.61 -4.78 4.03
C ILE A 235 -21.11 -4.99 4.30
N SER A 236 -21.99 -4.60 3.38
CA SER A 236 -23.46 -4.69 3.53
C SER A 236 -24.14 -5.46 2.37
N GLY A 237 -25.21 -6.20 2.67
CA GLY A 237 -26.12 -6.78 1.65
C GLY A 237 -25.42 -7.43 0.44
N GLU A 238 -25.59 -6.83 -0.74
CA GLU A 238 -25.03 -7.27 -2.04
C GLU A 238 -23.49 -7.35 -2.04
N GLU A 239 -22.81 -6.48 -1.28
CA GLU A 239 -21.35 -6.47 -1.17
C GLU A 239 -20.82 -7.79 -0.55
N ARG A 240 -21.62 -8.47 0.28
CA ARG A 240 -21.20 -9.74 0.91
C ARG A 240 -21.05 -10.85 -0.11
N LYS A 241 -21.99 -10.95 -1.06
CA LYS A 241 -21.92 -11.96 -2.12
C LYS A 241 -20.73 -11.71 -3.04
N LEU A 242 -20.51 -10.45 -3.43
CA LEU A 242 -19.34 -10.06 -4.22
C LEU A 242 -18.04 -10.34 -3.47
N LEU A 243 -18.00 -10.10 -2.17
CA LEU A 243 -16.84 -10.41 -1.34
C LEU A 243 -16.49 -11.90 -1.39
N GLU A 244 -17.46 -12.79 -1.25
CA GLU A 244 -17.21 -14.24 -1.30
C GLU A 244 -16.58 -14.66 -2.64
N ASP A 245 -17.06 -14.11 -3.75
CA ASP A 245 -16.51 -14.41 -5.08
C ASP A 245 -15.11 -13.81 -5.27
N LYS A 246 -14.86 -12.60 -4.76
CA LYS A 246 -13.53 -11.98 -4.77
C LYS A 246 -12.55 -12.72 -3.86
N GLU A 247 -12.95 -13.17 -2.68
CA GLU A 247 -12.10 -13.96 -1.79
C GLU A 247 -11.65 -15.24 -2.48
N LYS A 248 -12.55 -15.98 -3.13
CA LYS A 248 -12.19 -17.17 -3.93
C LYS A 248 -11.21 -16.84 -5.05
N PHE A 249 -11.40 -15.71 -5.73
CA PHE A 249 -10.49 -15.25 -6.78
C PHE A 249 -9.08 -14.97 -6.24
N TYR A 250 -8.97 -14.17 -5.18
CA TYR A 250 -7.70 -13.80 -4.55
C TYR A 250 -7.00 -14.98 -3.88
N ASP A 251 -7.76 -15.97 -3.42
CA ASP A 251 -7.23 -17.20 -2.83
C ASP A 251 -6.78 -18.23 -3.88
N SER A 252 -7.20 -18.07 -5.15
CA SER A 252 -6.87 -19.01 -6.21
C SER A 252 -5.38 -19.04 -6.57
N ASP A 253 -4.86 -20.24 -6.84
CA ASP A 253 -3.47 -20.43 -7.27
C ASP A 253 -3.15 -19.67 -8.55
N ASN A 254 -4.10 -19.60 -9.48
CA ASN A 254 -3.94 -18.87 -10.74
C ASN A 254 -3.64 -17.39 -10.50
N TRP A 255 -4.35 -16.77 -9.56
CA TRP A 255 -4.10 -15.38 -9.21
C TRP A 255 -2.81 -15.23 -8.39
N LYS A 256 -2.60 -16.05 -7.37
CA LYS A 256 -1.40 -15.97 -6.51
C LYS A 256 -0.10 -16.10 -7.31
N LYS A 257 -0.01 -17.07 -8.23
CA LYS A 257 1.14 -17.25 -9.12
C LYS A 257 1.29 -16.09 -10.10
N GLY A 258 0.16 -15.56 -10.59
CA GLY A 258 0.14 -14.46 -11.55
C GLY A 258 0.67 -14.86 -12.93
N ALA A 259 0.46 -14.01 -13.93
CA ALA A 259 1.19 -14.12 -15.18
C ALA A 259 2.59 -13.52 -14.95
N SER A 260 3.63 -14.35 -14.94
CA SER A 260 5.01 -13.89 -14.84
C SER A 260 5.31 -13.00 -16.05
N ILE A 261 5.30 -11.68 -15.86
CA ILE A 261 5.85 -10.76 -16.86
C ILE A 261 7.34 -10.66 -16.54
N PRO A 262 8.26 -11.09 -17.43
CA PRO A 262 9.68 -10.94 -17.18
C PRO A 262 10.00 -9.45 -17.03
N HIS A 263 10.22 -8.97 -15.80
CA HIS A 263 10.39 -7.54 -15.52
C HIS A 263 11.79 -7.19 -15.00
N LYS A 264 12.43 -6.28 -15.75
CA LYS A 264 13.60 -5.47 -15.36
C LYS A 264 13.22 -4.33 -14.40
N VAL A 265 12.58 -4.61 -13.26
CA VAL A 265 12.41 -3.60 -12.20
C VAL A 265 13.40 -3.92 -11.09
N ARG A 266 14.50 -3.16 -11.05
CA ARG A 266 15.44 -3.18 -9.92
C ARG A 266 14.74 -2.56 -8.72
N TYR A 267 14.74 -3.27 -7.59
CA TYR A 267 14.58 -2.61 -6.29
C TYR A 267 15.85 -1.78 -6.09
N GLY A 268 15.79 -0.50 -6.46
CA GLY A 268 16.86 0.43 -6.11
C GLY A 268 16.75 0.75 -4.63
N PHE A 269 17.46 0.02 -3.79
CA PHE A 269 18.18 0.72 -2.73
C PHE A 269 19.30 1.44 -3.48
N CYS A 270 19.20 2.77 -3.60
CA CYS A 270 20.25 3.56 -4.21
C CYS A 270 21.51 3.43 -3.35
N ASP A 271 22.43 2.57 -3.76
CA ASP A 271 23.84 2.86 -3.53
C ASP A 271 24.22 3.97 -4.52
N GLU A 272 24.56 5.12 -3.95
CA GLU A 272 25.14 6.24 -4.67
C GLU A 272 26.41 5.78 -5.38
N HIS A 273 26.42 5.84 -6.72
CA HIS A 273 27.54 6.27 -7.54
C HIS A 273 27.13 6.23 -9.01
N LEU A 274 26.47 7.30 -9.46
CA LEU A 274 26.43 7.64 -10.88
C LEU A 274 26.79 9.11 -11.05
N ASN A 275 28.09 9.33 -11.24
CA ASN A 275 28.64 10.52 -11.84
C ASN A 275 27.93 10.80 -13.18
N GLY A 276 27.21 11.92 -13.22
CA GLY A 276 26.91 12.74 -14.39
C GLY A 276 26.53 12.03 -15.70
N VAL A 277 25.24 11.75 -15.91
CA VAL A 277 24.64 11.72 -17.26
C VAL A 277 23.20 12.28 -17.22
N PRO A 278 22.76 13.13 -18.18
CA PRO A 278 21.47 13.81 -18.12
C PRO A 278 20.28 12.89 -18.42
N ILE A 279 19.15 13.22 -17.79
CA ILE A 279 17.83 12.61 -17.99
C ILE A 279 17.37 12.76 -19.45
N ILE A 280 17.22 11.66 -20.18
CA ILE A 280 16.56 11.62 -21.49
C ILE A 280 15.25 10.81 -21.40
N LYS A 281 14.17 11.58 -21.45
CA LYS A 281 12.81 11.39 -21.98
C LYS A 281 12.50 10.13 -22.83
N LEU A 282 11.23 9.68 -22.69
CA LEU A 282 10.27 9.03 -23.63
C LEU A 282 9.83 7.62 -23.16
N TYR A 283 8.58 7.30 -22.82
CA TYR A 283 7.29 7.45 -23.52
C TYR A 283 7.34 7.09 -25.01
N LYS A 284 7.06 5.82 -25.30
CA LYS A 284 6.14 5.34 -26.35
C LYS A 284 5.47 4.07 -25.85
#